data_AF-A0A6B3CUQ2-F1
#
_entry.id   AF-A0A6B3CUQ2-F1
#
_cell.length_a   1.000
_cell.length_b   1.000
_cell.length_c   1.000
_cell.angle_alpha   90.00
_cell.angle_beta   90.00
_cell.angle_gamma   90.00
#
_symmetry.space_group_name_H-M   'P 1'
#
loop_
_entity.id
_entity.type
_entity.pdbx_description
1 polymer ?
#
loop_
_entity_poly.entity_id
_entity_poly.type
_entity_poly.pdbx_seq_one_letter_code
_entity_poly.pdbx_strand_id
1 'polypeptide(L)' 'RLGDVRKDPRFGGWPSAHPELVDFLGLPIRDGDEVLGALFLANKNCAKPAGGCGFTQDDEELLGILAQ' A
#
# COMPACT_ATOMS: atom_id res chain seq x y z
N ARG A 1 5.22 3.47 2.15
CA ARG A 1 3.81 3.98 2.17
C ARG A 1 3.67 5.21 1.29
N LEU A 2 2.53 5.41 0.65
CA LEU A 2 2.18 6.59 -0.15
C LEU A 2 0.79 7.09 0.26
N GLY A 3 0.64 8.42 0.39
CA GLY A 3 -0.66 9.02 0.69
C GLY A 3 -1.56 9.17 -0.54
N ASP A 4 -0.97 9.20 -1.73
CA ASP A 4 -1.67 9.15 -3.02
C ASP A 4 -0.68 8.63 -4.08
N VAL A 5 -0.90 7.42 -4.59
CA VAL A 5 -0.03 6.78 -5.58
C VAL A 5 0.06 7.59 -6.87
N ARG A 6 -0.97 8.36 -7.24
CA ARG A 6 -1.02 9.15 -8.47
C ARG A 6 -0.04 10.33 -8.45
N LYS A 7 0.47 10.69 -7.27
CA LYS A 7 1.46 11.75 -7.07
C LYS A 7 2.91 11.24 -7.07
N ASP A 8 3.11 9.92 -7.06
CA ASP A 8 4.44 9.33 -7.12
C ASP A 8 4.99 9.41 -8.55
N PRO A 9 6.25 9.83 -8.77
CA PRO A 9 6.84 9.96 -10.12
C PRO A 9 6.93 8.62 -10.87
N ARG A 10 6.82 7.48 -10.18
CA ARG A 10 6.82 6.15 -10.78
C ARG A 10 5.43 5.70 -11.26
N PHE A 11 4.39 6.49 -10.99
CA PHE A 11 3.03 6.14 -11.37
C PHE A 11 2.84 6.19 -12.89
N GLY A 12 2.42 5.07 -13.48
CA GLY A 12 2.24 4.90 -14.93
C GLY A 12 0.78 4.88 -15.39
N GLY A 13 -0.18 5.17 -14.51
CA GLY A 13 -1.61 4.99 -14.79
C GLY A 13 -2.13 3.59 -14.44
N TRP A 14 -3.37 3.32 -14.84
CA TRP A 14 -4.07 2.08 -14.57
C TRP A 14 -4.38 1.33 -15.86
N PRO A 15 -4.18 0.00 -15.92
CA PRO A 15 -4.78 -0.84 -16.95
C PRO A 15 -6.30 -0.68 -16.95
N SER A 16 -6.96 -0.97 -18.08
CA SER A 16 -8.39 -0.68 -18.27
C SER A 16 -9.33 -1.30 -17.22
N ALA A 17 -8.94 -2.44 -16.64
CA ALA A 17 -9.74 -3.17 -15.65
C ALA A 17 -9.28 -2.95 -14.20
N HIS A 18 -8.25 -2.13 -13.98
CA HIS A 18 -7.70 -1.93 -12.65
C HIS A 18 -8.49 -0.83 -11.92
N PRO A 19 -8.95 -1.07 -10.68
CA PRO A 19 -9.63 -0.03 -9.91
C PRO A 19 -8.69 1.13 -9.60
N GLU A 20 -9.25 2.31 -9.35
CA GLU A 20 -8.44 3.42 -8.87
C GLU A 20 -7.95 3.17 -7.44
N LEU A 21 -6.65 3.35 -7.23
CA LEU A 21 -6.04 3.34 -5.91
C LEU A 21 -5.60 4.76 -5.53
N VAL A 22 -5.65 5.07 -4.24
CA VAL A 22 -5.20 6.36 -3.68
C VAL A 22 -4.05 6.12 -2.70
N ASP A 23 -4.34 5.94 -1.42
CA ASP A 23 -3.33 5.60 -0.43
C ASP A 23 -2.87 4.14 -0.61
N PHE A 24 -1.59 3.88 -0.35
CA PHE A 24 -0.96 2.61 -0.67
C PHE A 24 0.11 2.22 0.36
N LEU A 25 0.08 0.97 0.81
CA LEU A 25 1.08 0.33 1.65
C LEU A 25 1.49 -0.98 0.98
N GLY A 26 2.79 -1.17 0.80
CA GLY A 26 3.36 -2.39 0.24
C GLY A 26 4.51 -2.88 1.08
N LEU A 27 4.55 -4.19 1.35
CA LEU A 27 5.60 -4.87 2.09
C LEU A 27 6.02 -6.15 1.34
N PRO A 28 7.32 -6.46 1.27
CA PRO A 28 7.76 -7.75 0.75
C PRO A 28 7.41 -8.88 1.73
N ILE A 29 7.03 -10.04 1.21
CA ILE A 29 6.93 -11.29 1.97
C ILE A 29 8.27 -12.01 1.84
N ARG A 30 8.90 -12.36 2.96
CA ARG A 30 10.25 -12.94 2.97
C ARG A 30 10.32 -14.28 3.68
N ASP A 31 11.33 -15.08 3.32
CA ASP A 31 11.86 -16.19 4.11
C ASP A 31 13.38 -15.97 4.24
N GLY A 32 13.80 -15.45 5.40
CA GLY A 32 15.16 -14.93 5.59
C GLY A 32 15.48 -13.80 4.59
N ASP A 33 16.49 -14.03 3.75
CA ASP A 33 16.93 -13.08 2.72
C ASP A 33 16.17 -13.25 1.38
N GLU A 34 15.37 -14.32 1.22
CA GLU A 34 14.61 -14.58 -0.01
C GLU A 34 13.30 -13.81 -0.01
N VAL A 35 12.97 -13.15 -1.12
CA VAL A 35 11.68 -12.49 -1.33
C VAL A 35 10.74 -13.44 -2.06
N LEU A 36 9.74 -13.95 -1.34
CA LEU A 36 8.73 -14.86 -1.87
C LEU A 36 7.59 -14.12 -2.61
N GLY A 37 7.35 -12.86 -2.26
CA GLY A 37 6.27 -12.08 -2.86
C GLY A 37 6.12 -10.69 -2.27
N ALA A 38 4.95 -10.08 -2.47
CA ALA A 38 4.62 -8.79 -1.91
C ALA A 38 3.14 -8.73 -1.49
N LEU A 39 2.91 -8.09 -0.34
CA LEU A 39 1.59 -7.80 0.19
C LEU A 39 1.30 -6.32 0.00
N PHE A 40 0.15 -6.03 -0.60
CA PHE A 40 -0.28 -4.66 -0.87
C PHE A 40 -1.65 -4.38 -0.27
N LEU A 41 -1.77 -3.24 0.40
CA LEU A 41 -3.03 -2.67 0.83
C LEU A 41 -3.19 -1.29 0.17
N ALA A 42 -4.42 -0.97 -0.21
CA ALA A 42 -4.75 0.31 -0.83
C ALA A 42 -6.15 0.76 -0.41
N ASN A 43 -6.44 2.05 -0.59
CA ASN A 43 -7.75 2.64 -0.31
C ASN A 43 -8.21 2.35 1.13
N LYS A 44 -7.41 2.78 2.12
CA LYS A 44 -7.72 2.57 3.53
C LYS A 44 -9.14 3.04 3.82
N ASN A 45 -9.92 2.18 4.46
CA ASN A 45 -11.30 2.48 4.83
C ASN A 45 -11.32 3.56 5.91
N CYS A 46 -11.78 4.75 5.55
CA CYS A 46 -11.69 5.94 6.37
C CYS A 46 -13.06 6.55 6.64
N ALA A 47 -13.31 6.94 7.90
CA ALA A 47 -14.53 7.65 8.28
C ALA A 47 -14.61 9.07 7.69
N LYS A 48 -13.48 9.63 7.23
CA LYS A 48 -13.43 10.92 6.54
C LYS A 48 -13.06 10.73 5.06
N PRO A 49 -13.81 11.34 4.12
CA PRO A 49 -13.70 11.04 2.69
C PRO A 49 -12.48 11.64 1.97
N ALA A 50 -11.69 12.53 2.58
CA ALA A 50 -10.47 13.06 1.95
C ALA A 50 -9.49 13.69 2.96
N GLY A 51 -8.18 13.57 2.66
CA GLY A 51 -7.16 14.53 3.14
C GLY A 51 -6.38 14.21 4.42
N GLY A 52 -6.39 12.99 4.94
CA GLY A 52 -5.58 12.68 6.13
C GLY A 52 -5.65 11.25 6.66
N CYS A 53 -6.04 10.29 5.82
CA CYS A 53 -6.31 8.92 6.26
C CYS A 53 -5.53 7.89 5.42
N GLY A 54 -4.24 8.13 5.23
CA GLY A 54 -3.36 7.10 4.66
C GLY A 54 -3.01 6.03 5.69
N PHE A 55 -2.42 4.94 5.20
CA PHE A 55 -1.74 3.98 6.08
C PHE A 55 -0.71 4.69 6.96
N THR A 56 -0.58 4.28 8.22
CA THR A 56 0.37 4.79 9.22
C THR A 56 1.56 3.84 9.36
N GLN A 57 2.52 4.21 10.23
CA GLN A 57 3.59 3.31 10.61
C GLN A 57 3.04 2.07 11.35
N ASP A 58 2.10 2.27 12.27
CA ASP A 58 1.45 1.16 13.00
C ASP A 58 0.79 0.14 12.06
N ASP A 59 0.16 0.60 10.96
CA ASP A 59 -0.40 -0.32 9.95
C ASP A 59 0.68 -1.15 9.24
N GLU A 60 1.84 -0.54 8.95
CA GLU A 60 2.99 -1.21 8.32
C GLU A 60 3.62 -2.23 9.26
N GLU A 61 3.78 -1.89 10.54
CA GLU A 61 4.29 -2.80 11.57
C GLU A 61 3.35 -4.00 11.77
N LEU A 62 2.04 -3.77 11.82
CA LEU A 62 1.04 -4.84 11.92
C LEU A 62 1.08 -5.76 10.70
N LEU A 63 1.19 -5.20 9.50
CA LEU A 63 1.28 -5.97 8.26
C LEU A 63 2.56 -6.81 8.19
N GLY A 64 3.66 -6.31 8.78
CA GLY A 64 4.93 -7.03 8.91
C GLY A 64 4.87 -8.32 9.74
N ILE A 65 3.82 -8.53 10.54
CA ILE A 65 3.62 -9.81 11.24
C ILE A 65 3.29 -10.94 10.26
N LEU A 66 2.67 -10.62 9.12
CA LEU A 66 2.23 -11.60 8.12
C LEU A 66 3.23 -11.83 6.99
N ALA A 67 4.29 -11.03 6.93
CA ALA A 67 5.16 -10.89 5.77
C ALA A 67 6.65 -11.17 6.08
N GLN A 68 6.94 -11.90 7.15
CA GLN A 68 8.28 -12.22 7.64
C GLN A 68 8.49 -13.71 7.84
#